data_AF-D5H550-F1
#
_entry.id   AF-D5H550-F1
#
_cell.length_a   1.000
_cell.length_b   1.000
_cell.length_c   1.000
_cell.angle_alpha   90.00
_cell.angle_beta   90.00
_cell.angle_gamma   90.00
#
_symmetry.space_group_name_H-M   'P 1'
#
loop_
_entity.id
_entity.type
_entity.pdbx_description
1 polymer ?
#
loop_
_entity_poly.entity_id
_entity_poly.type
_entity_poly.pdbx_seq_one_letter_code
_entity_poly.pdbx_strand_id
1 'polypeptide(L)'
;MIKGDEPTSYAGILSRFSHHFVRTGRTSEGIREVLARAETDRNRADYDAFSVFEVQAAEDPVSDVSQFTKVAHRAIENHRE
;
A
#
# COMPACT_ATOMS: atom_id res chain seq x y z
N MET A 1 1.75 -6.66 -19.16
CA MET A 1 2.95 -6.35 -18.37
C MET A 1 4.14 -6.50 -19.31
N ILE A 2 4.96 -5.46 -19.51
CA ILE A 2 6.27 -5.69 -20.10
C ILE A 2 7.10 -6.31 -18.98
N LYS A 3 7.52 -7.56 -19.19
CA LYS A 3 8.37 -8.28 -18.24
C LYS A 3 9.67 -7.46 -18.07
N GLY A 4 9.99 -7.04 -16.85
CA GLY A 4 11.22 -6.29 -16.54
C GLY A 4 11.04 -4.79 -16.27
N ASP A 5 9.82 -4.25 -16.35
CA ASP A 5 9.54 -2.88 -15.92
C ASP A 5 9.10 -2.91 -14.45
N GLU A 6 10.04 -2.98 -13.52
CA GLU A 6 9.80 -2.89 -12.07
C GLU A 6 9.90 -1.43 -11.60
N PRO A 7 8.92 -0.91 -10.86
CA PRO A 7 9.02 0.44 -10.31
C PRO A 7 10.20 0.53 -9.34
N THR A 8 11.10 1.49 -9.57
CA THR A 8 12.30 1.73 -8.74
C THR A 8 12.06 2.75 -7.62
N SER A 9 10.85 3.30 -7.54
CA SER A 9 10.46 4.29 -6.54
C SER A 9 9.11 3.94 -5.94
N TYR A 10 8.90 4.38 -4.70
CA TYR A 10 7.63 4.20 -4.01
C TYR A 10 6.46 4.88 -4.75
N ALA A 11 6.66 6.09 -5.26
CA ALA A 11 5.67 6.77 -6.10
C ALA A 11 5.32 5.96 -7.36
N GLY A 12 6.30 5.28 -7.95
CA GLY A 12 6.09 4.34 -9.07
C GLY A 12 5.25 3.13 -8.67
N ILE A 13 5.50 2.55 -7.49
CA ILE A 13 4.71 1.45 -6.92
C ILE A 13 3.26 1.90 -6.73
N LEU A 14 3.03 3.05 -6.07
CA LEU A 14 1.69 3.56 -5.79
C LEU A 14 0.90 3.84 -7.08
N SER A 15 1.56 4.50 -8.05
CA SER A 15 0.94 4.83 -9.35
C SER A 15 0.51 3.58 -10.11
N ARG A 16 1.36 2.54 -10.14
CA ARG A 16 1.05 1.26 -10.79
C ARG A 16 -0.03 0.50 -10.06
N PHE A 17 0.01 0.48 -8.72
CA PHE A 17 -1.04 -0.13 -7.92
C PHE A 17 -2.40 0.50 -8.22
N SER A 18 -2.49 1.84 -8.19
CA SER A 18 -3.71 2.57 -8.56
C SER A 18 -4.17 2.26 -9.97
N HIS A 19 -3.25 2.24 -10.94
CA HIS A 19 -3.62 1.96 -12.32
C HIS A 19 -4.15 0.53 -12.52
N HIS A 20 -3.49 -0.48 -11.94
CA HIS A 20 -3.80 -1.87 -12.22
C HIS A 20 -4.85 -2.49 -11.32
N PHE A 21 -5.00 -2.00 -10.08
CA PHE A 21 -5.92 -2.58 -9.12
C PHE A 21 -7.11 -1.67 -8.83
N VAL A 22 -6.92 -0.34 -8.77
CA VAL A 22 -8.02 0.57 -8.43
C VAL A 22 -8.82 0.97 -9.67
N ARG A 23 -8.15 1.52 -10.69
CA ARG A 23 -8.83 1.97 -11.92
C ARG A 23 -9.52 0.86 -12.69
N THR A 24 -9.04 -0.38 -12.55
CA THR A 24 -9.65 -1.57 -13.15
C THR A 24 -10.78 -2.16 -12.29
N GLY A 25 -11.09 -1.55 -11.13
CA GLY A 25 -12.14 -1.98 -10.22
C GLY A 25 -11.81 -3.25 -9.42
N ARG A 26 -10.56 -3.73 -9.42
CA ARG A 26 -10.14 -4.92 -8.68
C ARG A 26 -10.00 -4.66 -7.17
N THR A 27 -9.84 -3.40 -6.77
CA THR A 27 -9.84 -2.95 -5.39
C THR A 27 -10.37 -1.51 -5.29
N SER A 28 -10.66 -1.05 -4.08
CA SER A 28 -11.18 0.30 -3.83
C SER A 28 -10.06 1.33 -3.64
N GLU A 29 -10.42 2.61 -3.80
CA GLU A 29 -9.52 3.73 -3.53
C GLU A 29 -9.00 3.73 -2.08
N GLY A 30 -9.83 3.37 -1.11
CA GLY A 30 -9.41 3.28 0.30
C GLY A 30 -8.25 2.31 0.54
N ILE A 31 -8.12 1.24 -0.26
CA ILE A 31 -6.99 0.31 -0.16
C ILE A 31 -5.69 0.96 -0.67
N ARG A 32 -5.77 1.85 -1.66
CA ARG A 32 -4.62 2.65 -2.09
C ARG A 32 -4.20 3.65 -1.01
N GLU A 33 -5.16 4.28 -0.33
CA GLU A 33 -4.88 5.23 0.75
C GLU A 33 -4.14 4.57 1.91
N VAL A 34 -4.49 3.33 2.26
CA VAL A 34 -3.75 2.54 3.26
C VAL A 34 -2.28 2.37 2.86
N LEU A 35 -2.02 2.00 1.59
CA LEU A 35 -0.64 1.84 1.12
C LEU A 35 0.13 3.16 1.21
N ALA A 36 -0.48 4.26 0.77
CA ALA A 36 0.09 5.61 0.81
C ALA A 36 0.45 6.05 2.24
N ARG A 37 -0.48 5.83 3.18
CA ARG A 37 -0.30 6.18 4.58
C ARG A 37 0.81 5.36 5.23
N ALA A 38 0.86 4.06 4.98
CA ALA A 38 1.88 3.18 5.52
C ALA A 38 3.31 3.61 5.13
N GLU A 39 3.51 4.13 3.91
CA GLU A 39 4.83 4.66 3.54
C GLU A 39 5.14 6.02 4.15
N THR A 40 4.13 6.88 4.28
CA THR A 40 4.30 8.15 5.00
C THR A 40 4.72 7.88 6.45
N ASP A 41 4.04 6.96 7.12
CA ASP A 41 4.33 6.58 8.50
C ASP A 41 5.72 5.93 8.62
N ARG A 42 6.10 5.05 7.68
CA ARG A 42 7.46 4.48 7.61
C ARG A 42 8.52 5.56 7.43
N ASN A 43 8.38 6.45 6.43
CA ASN A 43 9.35 7.51 6.19
C ASN A 43 9.50 8.43 7.40
N ARG A 44 8.39 8.74 8.07
CA ARG A 44 8.40 9.52 9.29
C ARG A 44 9.14 8.77 10.41
N ALA A 45 8.88 7.48 10.60
CA ALA A 45 9.58 6.68 11.59
C ALA A 45 11.10 6.56 11.33
N ASP A 46 11.49 6.40 10.07
CA ASP A 46 12.88 6.16 9.69
C ASP A 46 13.72 7.45 9.63
N TYR A 47 13.11 8.58 9.24
CA TYR A 47 13.85 9.79 8.87
C TYR A 47 13.48 11.05 9.67
N ASP A 48 12.37 11.07 10.40
CA ASP A 48 12.04 12.22 11.26
C ASP A 48 12.56 12.00 12.68
N ALA A 49 13.65 12.70 12.99
CA ALA A 49 14.36 12.62 14.27
C ALA A 49 13.51 13.00 15.50
N PHE A 50 12.36 13.66 15.31
CA PHE A 50 11.47 14.09 16.40
C PHE A 50 10.15 13.32 16.44
N SER A 51 10.02 12.27 15.65
CA SER A 51 8.79 11.50 15.62
C SER A 51 8.61 10.64 16.86
N VAL A 52 7.50 10.90 17.56
CA VAL A 52 7.01 10.09 18.68
C VAL A 52 5.71 9.43 18.22
N PHE A 53 5.65 8.11 18.35
CA PHE A 53 4.46 7.31 18.04
C PHE A 53 3.85 6.79 19.34
N GLU A 54 2.64 7.24 19.64
CA GLU A 54 1.82 6.63 20.70
C GLU A 54 1.39 5.24 20.26
N VAL A 55 1.24 4.30 21.21
CA VAL A 55 0.90 2.88 20.90
C VAL A 55 -0.37 2.79 20.04
N GLN A 56 -1.40 3.56 20.37
CA GLN A 56 -2.64 3.61 19.58
C GLN A 56 -2.42 4.13 18.15
N ALA A 57 -1.49 5.07 17.95
CA ALA A 57 -1.14 5.56 16.62
C ALA A 57 -0.40 4.51 15.77
N ALA A 58 0.14 3.45 16.39
CA ALA A 58 0.77 2.32 15.70
C ALA A 58 -0.17 1.12 15.49
N GLU A 59 -1.22 0.97 16.30
CA GLU A 59 -2.21 -0.12 16.17
C GLU A 59 -3.08 0.04 14.92
N ASP A 60 -3.54 1.25 14.63
CA ASP A 60 -4.41 1.54 13.47
C ASP A 60 -3.71 1.20 12.13
N PRO A 61 -2.46 1.64 11.86
CA PRO A 61 -1.75 1.27 10.64
C PRO A 61 -1.54 -0.24 10.46
N VAL A 62 -1.32 -0.99 11.54
CA VAL A 62 -1.11 -2.45 11.46
C VAL A 62 -2.39 -3.17 11.03
N SER A 63 -3.53 -2.75 11.57
CA SER A 63 -4.85 -3.28 11.17
C SER A 63 -5.14 -2.97 9.70
N ASP A 64 -4.91 -1.72 9.29
CA ASP A 64 -5.13 -1.25 7.91
C ASP A 64 -4.26 -2.04 6.92
N VAL A 65 -2.96 -2.22 7.20
CA VAL A 65 -2.03 -2.98 6.36
C VAL A 65 -2.43 -4.47 6.29
N SER A 66 -2.93 -5.04 7.38
CA SER A 66 -3.47 -6.41 7.38
C SER A 66 -4.67 -6.54 6.43
N GLN A 67 -5.57 -5.56 6.41
CA GLN A 67 -6.68 -5.53 5.47
C GLN A 67 -6.19 -5.35 4.02
N PHE A 68 -5.23 -4.47 3.79
CA PHE A 68 -4.60 -4.27 2.48
C PHE A 68 -4.07 -5.58 1.90
N THR A 69 -3.26 -6.32 2.67
CA THR A 69 -2.63 -7.57 2.20
C THR A 69 -3.66 -8.65 1.85
N LYS A 70 -4.75 -8.77 2.61
CA LYS A 70 -5.86 -9.69 2.31
C LYS A 70 -6.54 -9.36 0.98
N VAL A 71 -6.82 -8.07 0.75
CA VAL A 71 -7.47 -7.63 -0.50
C VAL A 71 -6.54 -7.81 -1.70
N ALA A 72 -5.26 -7.47 -1.55
CA ALA A 72 -4.26 -7.67 -2.59
C ALA A 72 -4.11 -9.15 -2.96
N HIS A 73 -4.07 -10.05 -1.98
CA HIS A 73 -4.03 -11.50 -2.23
C HIS A 73 -5.24 -11.97 -3.06
N ARG A 74 -6.45 -11.62 -2.64
CA ARG A 74 -7.68 -11.97 -3.37
C ARG A 74 -7.67 -11.46 -4.81
N ALA A 75 -7.21 -10.22 -5.01
CA ALA A 75 -7.13 -9.63 -6.34
C ALA A 75 -6.12 -10.34 -7.27
N ILE A 76 -5.08 -10.96 -6.70
CA ILE A 76 -4.08 -11.75 -7.44
C ILE A 76 -4.62 -13.17 -7.71
N GLU A 77 -5.26 -13.80 -6.73
CA GLU A 77 -5.84 -15.14 -6.85
C GLU A 77 -6.96 -15.18 -7.90
N ASN A 78 -7.90 -14.23 -7.86
CA ASN A 78 -8.99 -14.10 -8.83
C ASN A 78 -8.52 -13.82 -10.27
N HIS A 79 -7.23 -13.60 -10.50
CA HIS A 79 -6.64 -13.38 -11.82
C HIS A 79 -5.86 -14.60 -12.34
N ARG A 80 -5.75 -15.67 -11.54
CA ARG A 80 -5.13 -16.94 -11.95
C ARG A 80 -6.14 -17.92 -12.53
N GLU A 81 -7.43 -17.65 -12.39
CA GLU A 81 -8.55 -18.32 -13.07
C GLU A 81 -8.85 -17.66 -14.41
#